data_AF-A0A382QJK7-F1
#
_entry.id   AF-A0A382QJK7-F1
#
_cell.length_a   1.000
_cell.length_b   1.000
_cell.length_c   1.000
_cell.angle_alpha   90.00
_cell.angle_beta   90.00
_cell.angle_gamma   90.00
#
_symmetry.space_group_name_H-M   'P 1'
#
loop_
_entity.id
_entity.type
_entity.pdbx_description
1 polymer ?
#
loop_
_entity_poly.entity_id
_entity_poly.type
_entity_poly.pdbx_seq_one_letter_code
_entity_poly.pdbx_strand_id
1 'polypeptide(L)'
;MPSKGRLKEDTNKIFKKRKLNILSKDRGLFGYIKKLPNIKIIYLHARECIEQLSLGNIDIGFSGLDLLRESETNVQKNISIAKKFNYGKANLVLAIPDLWLDVQTLLDLDEVAYEFKRKKKKLLRVATKYPNLTRQFLYSKGVT
;
A
#
# COMPACT_ATOMS: atom_id res chain seq x y z
N MET A 1 -10.55 5.82 8.12
CA MET A 1 -10.82 5.98 6.66
C MET A 1 -9.67 6.74 6.01
N PRO A 2 -9.37 6.53 4.72
CA PRO A 2 -8.31 7.29 4.03
C PRO A 2 -8.62 8.79 4.01
N SER A 3 -7.63 9.61 4.36
CA SER A 3 -7.77 11.07 4.50
C SER A 3 -7.80 11.83 3.18
N LYS A 4 -7.23 11.26 2.11
CA LYS A 4 -7.14 11.88 0.77
C LYS A 4 -6.97 10.87 -0.38
N GLY A 5 -7.03 11.38 -1.61
CA GLY A 5 -6.78 10.66 -2.86
C GLY A 5 -7.90 9.70 -3.28
N ARG A 6 -7.64 8.95 -4.36
CA ARG A 6 -8.61 8.01 -4.97
C ARG A 6 -9.25 7.03 -3.98
N LEU A 7 -8.49 6.52 -3.01
CA LEU A 7 -9.01 5.59 -2.01
C LEU A 7 -10.09 6.23 -1.12
N LYS A 8 -9.95 7.51 -0.76
CA LYS A 8 -10.97 8.23 0.01
C LYS A 8 -12.26 8.34 -0.77
N GLU A 9 -12.17 8.79 -2.01
CA GLU A 9 -13.32 9.00 -2.89
C GLU A 9 -14.10 7.71 -3.11
N ASP A 10 -13.40 6.63 -3.44
CA ASP A 10 -14.01 5.32 -3.67
C ASP A 10 -14.59 4.71 -2.40
N THR A 11 -13.92 4.87 -1.26
CA THR A 11 -14.49 4.46 0.04
C THR A 11 -15.79 5.23 0.32
N ASN A 12 -15.80 6.55 0.13
CA ASN A 12 -17.00 7.36 0.31
C ASN A 12 -18.16 6.93 -0.61
N LYS A 13 -17.87 6.55 -1.87
CA LYS A 13 -18.89 6.01 -2.79
C LYS A 13 -19.56 4.75 -2.24
N ILE A 14 -18.82 3.87 -1.55
CA ILE A 14 -19.39 2.66 -0.94
C ILE A 14 -20.38 3.01 0.17
N PHE A 15 -19.99 3.93 1.07
CA PHE A 15 -20.87 4.38 2.15
C PHE A 15 -22.14 5.03 1.59
N LYS A 16 -22.01 5.92 0.58
CA LYS A 16 -23.14 6.53 -0.13
C LYS A 16 -24.06 5.48 -0.76
N LYS A 17 -23.51 4.49 -1.47
CA LYS A 17 -24.30 3.39 -2.10
C LYS A 17 -25.09 2.58 -1.07
N ARG A 18 -24.57 2.46 0.16
CA ARG A 18 -25.23 1.79 1.29
C ARG A 18 -26.17 2.70 2.09
N LYS A 19 -26.44 3.92 1.62
CA LYS A 19 -27.25 4.93 2.33
C LYS A 19 -26.69 5.28 3.72
N LEU A 20 -25.39 5.10 3.93
CA LEU A 20 -24.65 5.49 5.14
C LEU A 20 -24.03 6.86 4.89
N ASN A 21 -24.79 7.91 5.15
CA ASN A 21 -24.34 9.28 4.92
C ASN A 21 -23.34 9.70 5.98
N ILE A 22 -22.09 9.91 5.55
CA ILE A 22 -21.01 10.45 6.36
C ILE A 22 -21.14 11.96 6.40
N LEU A 23 -21.19 12.52 7.60
CA LEU A 23 -21.13 13.93 7.88
C LEU A 23 -19.73 14.26 8.42
N SER A 24 -19.10 15.30 7.91
CA SER A 24 -17.80 15.77 8.37
C SER A 24 -18.00 17.07 9.14
N LYS A 25 -17.44 17.17 10.35
CA LYS A 25 -17.38 18.42 11.10
C LYS A 25 -15.99 19.01 10.87
N ASP A 26 -15.93 20.18 10.23
CA ASP A 26 -14.73 20.90 9.84
C ASP A 26 -13.72 20.16 8.93
N ARG A 27 -12.77 20.94 8.41
CA ARG A 27 -11.74 20.56 7.42
C ARG A 27 -10.73 19.49 7.91
N GLY A 28 -11.20 18.28 8.26
CA GLY A 28 -10.52 17.11 7.66
C GLY A 28 -10.05 15.96 8.55
N LEU A 29 -10.38 15.90 9.85
CA LEU A 29 -9.90 14.80 10.71
C LEU A 29 -10.97 13.85 11.22
N PHE A 30 -12.18 14.34 11.50
CA PHE A 30 -13.26 13.53 12.07
C PHE A 30 -14.56 13.59 11.27
N GLY A 31 -15.29 12.48 11.28
CA GLY A 31 -16.63 12.38 10.71
C GLY A 31 -17.53 11.49 11.56
N TYR A 32 -18.81 11.45 11.23
CA TYR A 32 -19.81 10.63 11.89
C TYR A 32 -20.84 10.15 10.86
N ILE A 33 -21.52 9.04 11.16
CA ILE A 33 -22.56 8.48 10.29
C ILE A 33 -23.91 8.87 10.88
N LYS A 34 -24.74 9.61 10.12
CA LYS A 34 -26.00 10.20 10.63
C LYS A 34 -26.92 9.22 11.38
N LYS A 35 -26.95 7.95 10.96
CA LYS A 35 -27.83 6.91 11.53
C LYS A 35 -27.15 6.01 12.58
N LEU A 36 -25.87 6.24 12.88
CA LEU A 36 -25.06 5.39 13.76
C LEU A 36 -24.22 6.28 14.69
N PRO A 37 -24.81 6.84 15.77
CA PRO A 37 -24.13 7.82 16.62
C PRO A 37 -22.94 7.24 17.38
N ASN A 38 -22.93 5.93 17.63
CA ASN A 38 -21.85 5.23 18.33
C ASN A 38 -20.62 4.99 17.43
N ILE A 39 -20.67 5.37 16.14
CA ILE A 39 -19.55 5.21 15.21
C ILE A 39 -18.93 6.56 14.90
N LYS A 40 -17.66 6.71 15.29
CA LYS A 40 -16.81 7.84 14.93
C LYS A 40 -15.90 7.47 13.77
N ILE A 41 -15.82 8.34 12.77
CA ILE A 41 -14.88 8.20 11.66
C ILE A 41 -13.67 9.07 11.95
N ILE A 42 -12.48 8.47 11.83
CA ILE A 42 -11.20 9.19 11.83
C ILE A 42 -10.61 9.08 10.42
N TYR A 43 -10.20 10.22 9.87
CA TYR A 43 -9.52 10.30 8.58
C TYR A 43 -8.01 10.26 8.79
N LEU A 44 -7.37 9.17 8.36
CA LEU A 44 -5.94 8.91 8.53
C LEU A 44 -5.27 8.71 7.18
N HIS A 45 -3.96 8.92 7.12
CA HIS A 45 -3.20 8.44 5.97
C HIS A 45 -3.35 6.93 5.81
N ALA A 46 -3.36 6.42 4.57
CA ALA A 46 -3.64 4.99 4.33
C ALA A 46 -2.63 4.06 5.04
N ARG A 47 -1.34 4.43 5.08
CA ARG A 47 -0.30 3.70 5.81
C ARG A 47 -0.52 3.77 7.33
N GLU A 48 -0.80 4.95 7.85
CA GLU A 48 -1.11 5.17 9.27
C GLU A 48 -2.35 4.38 9.72
N CYS A 49 -3.35 4.22 8.85
CA CYS A 49 -4.53 3.40 9.13
C CYS A 49 -4.16 1.93 9.42
N ILE A 50 -3.09 1.40 8.81
CA ILE A 50 -2.60 0.04 9.10
C ILE A 50 -1.98 0.01 10.49
N GLU A 51 -1.08 0.95 10.78
CA GLU A 51 -0.40 1.04 12.09
C GLU A 51 -1.39 1.21 13.24
N GLN A 52 -2.31 2.17 13.13
CA GLN A 52 -3.29 2.45 14.19
C GLN A 52 -4.25 1.28 14.41
N LEU A 53 -4.57 0.51 13.37
CA LEU A 53 -5.39 -0.70 13.50
C LEU A 53 -4.62 -1.82 14.22
N SER A 54 -3.34 -2.02 13.89
CA SER A 54 -2.48 -3.00 14.58
C SER A 54 -2.28 -2.66 16.06
N LEU A 55 -2.22 -1.36 16.42
CA LEU A 55 -2.10 -0.90 17.80
C LEU A 55 -3.42 -1.00 18.60
N GLY A 56 -4.56 -1.27 17.95
CA GLY A 56 -5.87 -1.29 18.59
C GLY A 56 -6.46 0.10 18.86
N ASN A 57 -5.90 1.16 18.28
CA ASN A 57 -6.40 2.54 18.44
C ASN A 57 -7.65 2.82 17.59
N ILE A 58 -7.91 1.97 16.59
CA ILE A 58 -9.13 1.96 15.79
C ILE A 58 -9.63 0.53 15.62
N ASP A 59 -10.94 0.36 15.55
CA ASP A 59 -11.54 -0.98 15.42
C ASP A 59 -11.59 -1.46 13.96
N ILE A 60 -11.81 -0.54 13.02
CA ILE A 60 -11.98 -0.85 11.59
C ILE A 60 -11.22 0.15 10.72
N GLY A 61 -10.36 -0.38 9.83
CA GLY A 61 -9.58 0.38 8.86
C GLY A 61 -10.01 0.16 7.40
N PHE A 62 -9.80 1.17 6.57
CA PHE A 62 -9.90 1.07 5.11
C PHE A 62 -8.56 1.51 4.53
N SER A 63 -7.84 0.61 3.85
CA SER A 63 -6.52 0.88 3.28
C SER A 63 -6.20 -0.04 2.09
N GLY A 64 -5.00 0.09 1.53
CA GLY A 64 -4.48 -0.73 0.43
C GLY A 64 -3.84 -2.04 0.93
N LEU A 65 -4.05 -3.12 0.17
CA LEU A 65 -3.44 -4.43 0.47
C LEU A 65 -1.92 -4.41 0.28
N ASP A 66 -1.43 -3.60 -0.66
CA ASP A 66 -0.01 -3.32 -0.86
C ASP A 66 0.62 -2.71 0.39
N LEU A 67 -0.04 -1.73 1.02
CA LEU A 67 0.46 -1.11 2.25
C LEU A 67 0.47 -2.07 3.45
N LEU A 68 -0.53 -2.94 3.57
CA LEU A 68 -0.54 -3.99 4.60
C LEU A 68 0.60 -4.99 4.36
N ARG A 69 0.84 -5.42 3.12
CA ARG A 69 1.93 -6.36 2.83
C ARG A 69 3.32 -5.74 2.98
N GLU A 70 3.42 -4.44 2.79
CA GLU A 70 4.66 -3.68 2.98
C GLU A 70 5.00 -3.41 4.45
N SER A 71 4.01 -3.48 5.36
CA SER A 71 4.23 -3.21 6.78
C SER A 71 5.00 -4.34 7.48
N GLU A 72 5.49 -4.07 8.69
CA GLU A 72 6.22 -5.04 9.50
C GLU A 72 5.40 -6.31 9.79
N THR A 73 6.09 -7.44 9.97
CA THR A 73 5.43 -8.75 10.18
C THR A 73 4.49 -8.75 11.40
N ASN A 74 4.89 -8.09 12.49
CA ASN A 74 4.05 -8.00 13.69
C ASN A 74 2.77 -7.18 13.45
N VAL A 75 2.86 -6.11 12.64
CA VAL A 75 1.70 -5.31 12.24
C VAL A 75 0.72 -6.14 11.43
N GLN A 76 1.24 -6.93 10.49
CA GLN A 76 0.40 -7.82 9.66
C GLN A 76 -0.33 -8.87 10.50
N LYS A 77 0.35 -9.48 11.48
CA LYS A 77 -0.23 -10.53 12.34
C LYS A 77 -1.39 -10.03 13.20
N ASN A 78 -1.41 -8.74 13.55
CA ASN A 78 -2.45 -8.14 14.38
C ASN A 78 -3.70 -7.73 13.59
N ILE A 79 -3.69 -7.85 12.26
CA ILE A 79 -4.76 -7.34 11.39
C ILE A 79 -5.39 -8.48 10.61
N SER A 80 -6.72 -8.59 10.69
CA SER A 80 -7.51 -9.48 9.85
C SER A 80 -8.19 -8.72 8.71
N ILE A 81 -8.24 -9.32 7.52
CA ILE A 81 -8.90 -8.72 6.34
C ILE A 81 -10.38 -9.12 6.36
N ALA A 82 -11.25 -8.21 6.81
CA ALA A 82 -12.69 -8.46 6.81
C ALA A 82 -13.30 -8.49 5.39
N LYS A 83 -12.82 -7.63 4.48
CA LYS A 83 -13.35 -7.54 3.10
C LYS A 83 -12.37 -6.93 2.11
N LYS A 84 -12.29 -7.52 0.91
CA LYS A 84 -11.63 -6.92 -0.26
C LYS A 84 -12.67 -6.21 -1.11
N PHE A 85 -12.45 -4.93 -1.40
CA PHE A 85 -13.33 -4.15 -2.27
C PHE A 85 -12.78 -4.08 -3.70
N ASN A 86 -13.66 -3.94 -4.68
CA ASN A 86 -13.31 -3.92 -6.11
C ASN A 86 -12.95 -2.50 -6.62
N TYR A 87 -12.17 -1.74 -5.85
CA TYR A 87 -11.63 -0.42 -6.24
C TYR A 87 -10.16 -0.32 -5.85
N GLY A 88 -9.48 0.77 -6.25
CA GLY A 88 -8.09 1.00 -5.86
C GLY A 88 -7.09 0.02 -6.49
N LYS A 89 -7.46 -0.69 -7.56
CA LYS A 89 -6.60 -1.67 -8.26
C LYS A 89 -5.30 -1.02 -8.72
N ALA A 90 -4.20 -1.73 -8.52
CA ALA A 90 -2.85 -1.40 -8.97
C ALA A 90 -2.00 -2.67 -9.02
N ASN A 91 -0.97 -2.66 -9.88
CA ASN A 91 0.08 -3.67 -9.92
C ASN A 91 1.38 -3.01 -9.44
N LEU A 92 2.10 -3.68 -8.54
CA LEU A 92 3.48 -3.32 -8.22
C LEU A 92 4.38 -4.05 -9.21
N VAL A 93 5.14 -3.29 -10.00
CA VAL A 93 5.99 -3.82 -11.07
C VAL A 93 7.43 -3.35 -10.89
N LEU A 94 8.36 -4.16 -11.38
CA LEU A 94 9.74 -3.73 -11.60
C LEU A 94 9.85 -3.16 -13.01
N ALA A 95 10.47 -1.99 -13.14
CA ALA A 95 10.68 -1.33 -14.42
C ALA A 95 12.16 -0.99 -14.60
N ILE A 96 12.62 -1.05 -15.85
CA ILE A 96 13.98 -0.73 -16.28
C ILE A 96 13.92 0.38 -17.33
N PRO A 97 15.04 1.01 -17.70
CA PRO A 97 15.08 1.94 -18.83
C PRO A 97 14.70 1.25 -20.15
N ASP A 98 13.89 1.90 -20.98
CA ASP A 98 13.48 1.37 -22.30
C ASP A 98 14.67 1.10 -23.24
N LEU A 99 15.79 1.79 -23.02
CA LEU A 99 17.03 1.63 -23.80
C LEU A 99 17.74 0.28 -23.52
N TRP A 100 17.34 -0.46 -22.49
CA TRP A 100 17.92 -1.77 -22.16
C TRP A 100 17.19 -2.87 -22.95
N LEU A 101 17.36 -2.84 -24.28
CA LEU A 101 16.63 -3.70 -25.22
C LEU A 101 16.88 -5.20 -24.98
N ASP A 102 18.07 -5.55 -24.50
CA ASP A 102 18.50 -6.92 -24.22
C ASP A 102 18.09 -7.42 -22.83
N VAL A 103 17.35 -6.62 -22.04
CA VAL A 103 16.92 -6.97 -20.69
C VAL A 103 15.40 -7.19 -20.69
N GLN A 104 14.98 -8.45 -20.80
CA GLN A 104 13.56 -8.82 -20.90
C GLN A 104 13.12 -9.68 -19.70
N THR A 105 14.06 -10.29 -19.01
CA THR A 105 13.84 -11.18 -17.88
C THR A 105 14.59 -10.68 -16.64
N LEU A 106 14.26 -11.28 -15.49
CA LEU A 106 14.99 -11.03 -14.25
C LEU A 106 16.42 -11.58 -14.29
N LEU A 107 16.68 -12.61 -15.11
CA LEU A 107 18.03 -13.16 -15.28
C LEU A 107 18.93 -12.16 -16.02
N ASP A 108 18.41 -11.55 -17.10
CA ASP A 108 19.13 -10.52 -17.85
C ASP A 108 19.44 -9.31 -16.94
N LEU A 109 18.52 -8.94 -16.06
CA LEU A 109 18.73 -7.87 -15.07
C LEU A 109 19.83 -8.23 -14.05
N ASP A 110 19.91 -9.49 -13.64
CA ASP A 110 20.94 -9.98 -12.73
C ASP A 110 22.33 -9.94 -13.39
N GLU A 111 22.43 -10.33 -14.65
CA GLU A 111 23.65 -10.20 -15.44
C GLU A 111 24.12 -8.74 -15.55
N VAL A 112 23.19 -7.81 -15.82
CA VAL A 112 23.49 -6.37 -15.83
C VAL A 112 23.96 -5.89 -14.45
N ALA A 113 23.33 -6.36 -13.37
CA ALA A 113 23.73 -6.00 -12.01
C ALA A 113 25.13 -6.53 -11.66
N TYR A 114 25.46 -7.75 -12.09
CA TYR A 114 26.78 -8.35 -11.94
C TYR A 114 27.87 -7.57 -12.69
N GLU A 115 27.64 -7.25 -13.95
CA GLU A 115 28.55 -6.44 -14.76
C GLU A 115 28.73 -5.02 -14.19
N PHE A 116 27.63 -4.40 -13.74
CA PHE A 116 27.67 -3.10 -13.08
C PHE A 116 28.55 -3.15 -11.81
N LYS A 117 28.39 -4.20 -10.99
CA LYS A 117 29.22 -4.42 -9.80
C LYS A 117 30.69 -4.61 -10.14
N ARG A 118 31.02 -5.40 -11.16
CA ARG A 118 32.41 -5.61 -11.61
C ARG A 118 33.07 -4.31 -12.04
N LYS A 119 32.39 -3.50 -12.87
CA LYS A 119 32.92 -2.27 -13.47
C LYS A 119 32.94 -1.07 -12.51
N LYS A 120 31.89 -0.90 -11.71
CA LYS A 120 31.71 0.29 -10.85
C LYS A 120 32.01 0.04 -9.37
N LYS A 121 32.29 -1.20 -8.98
CA LYS A 121 32.50 -1.63 -7.58
C LYS A 121 31.37 -1.21 -6.65
N LYS A 122 30.14 -1.12 -7.19
CA LYS A 122 28.91 -0.73 -6.49
C LYS A 122 27.75 -1.59 -6.97
N LEU A 123 26.77 -1.83 -6.11
CA LEU A 123 25.55 -2.57 -6.47
C LEU A 123 24.63 -1.72 -7.34
N LEU A 124 23.86 -2.39 -8.21
CA LEU A 124 22.72 -1.78 -8.89
C LEU A 124 21.68 -1.34 -7.84
N ARG A 125 21.05 -0.19 -8.04
CA ARG A 125 20.13 0.40 -7.06
C ARG A 125 18.71 0.37 -7.60
N VAL A 126 17.76 -0.01 -6.74
CA VAL A 126 16.32 0.04 -7.02
C VAL A 126 15.70 1.16 -6.18
N ALA A 127 15.05 2.12 -6.83
CA ALA A 127 14.29 3.16 -6.15
C ALA A 127 12.82 2.72 -6.00
N THR A 128 12.31 2.65 -4.78
CA THR A 128 10.95 2.16 -4.52
C THR A 128 10.38 2.75 -3.24
N LYS A 129 9.04 2.89 -3.17
CA LYS A 129 8.30 3.16 -1.93
C LYS A 129 7.91 1.89 -1.17
N TYR A 130 8.23 0.73 -1.74
CA TYR A 130 7.90 -0.60 -1.24
C TYR A 130 9.15 -1.45 -1.04
N PRO A 131 10.12 -1.01 -0.20
CA PRO A 131 11.38 -1.73 -0.02
C PRO A 131 11.20 -3.19 0.43
N ASN A 132 10.24 -3.50 1.29
CA ASN A 132 10.04 -4.86 1.81
C ASN A 132 9.50 -5.79 0.71
N LEU A 133 8.43 -5.37 0.03
CA LEU A 133 7.86 -6.17 -1.07
C LEU A 133 8.83 -6.30 -2.24
N THR A 134 9.58 -5.24 -2.56
CA THR A 134 10.57 -5.27 -3.64
C THR A 134 11.70 -6.25 -3.30
N ARG A 135 12.25 -6.18 -2.09
CA ARG A 135 13.30 -7.10 -1.63
C ARG A 135 12.82 -8.55 -1.64
N GLN A 136 11.64 -8.80 -1.09
CA GLN A 136 11.05 -10.15 -1.05
C GLN A 136 10.86 -10.71 -2.46
N PHE A 137 10.36 -9.89 -3.40
CA PHE A 137 10.20 -10.29 -4.79
C PHE A 137 11.52 -10.66 -5.46
N LEU A 138 12.55 -9.80 -5.36
CA LEU A 138 13.86 -10.05 -5.96
C LEU A 138 14.54 -11.29 -5.36
N TYR A 139 14.53 -11.46 -4.03
CA TYR A 139 15.07 -12.64 -3.37
C TYR A 139 14.33 -13.93 -3.78
N SER A 140 13.01 -13.88 -3.93
CA SER A 140 12.24 -15.04 -4.42
C SER A 140 12.59 -15.46 -5.85
N LYS A 141 13.34 -14.62 -6.57
CA LYS A 141 13.79 -14.82 -7.95
C LYS A 141 15.29 -15.04 -8.05
N GLY A 142 15.99 -15.17 -6.93
CA GLY A 142 17.44 -15.41 -6.89
C GLY A 142 18.31 -14.17 -7.13
N VAL A 143 17.71 -12.98 -7.24
CA VAL A 143 18.44 -11.71 -7.42
C VAL A 143 18.78 -11.15 -6.04
N THR A 144 20.08 -11.06 -5.71
CA THR A 144 20.57 -10.69 -4.36
C THR A 144 21.27 -9.34 -4.28
#